data_AF-A0A959QZH6-F1
#
_entry.id   AF-A0A959QZH6-F1
#
_cell.length_a   1.000
_cell.length_b   1.000
_cell.length_c   1.000
_cell.angle_alpha   90.00
_cell.angle_beta   90.00
_cell.angle_gamma   90.00
#
_symmetry.space_group_name_H-M   'P 1'
#
loop_
_entity.id
_entity.type
_entity.pdbx_description
1 polymer ?
#
loop_
_entity_poly.entity_id
_entity_poly.type
_entity_poly.pdbx_seq_one_letter_code
_entity_poly.pdbx_strand_id
1 'polypeptide(L)'
;MRIAIPFLLLLCFGLSSCKKETIVNKETVVDNYIYGINNEEVYQSNVEKTKQKSAEQYISILYANLFLQTVPANVLTQLTEVREANGDKQLVDELILNNYVNSGQVNIPSDSEMRANIDQFIEDTYLRFFLRKPTPYELYELRQAIEEDSELNPELIYQGFALSNEYKYY
;
A
#
# COMPACT_ATOMS: atom_id res chain seq x y z
N MET A 1 -10.00 64.89 77.78
CA MET A 1 -11.42 65.08 77.45
C MET A 1 -11.61 64.68 76.00
N ARG A 2 -12.41 63.61 75.75
CA ARG A 2 -13.30 63.31 74.61
C ARG A 2 -13.14 64.16 73.31
N ILE A 3 -13.22 63.71 72.05
CA ILE A 3 -13.77 62.52 71.35
C ILE A 3 -13.47 62.73 69.82
N ALA A 4 -13.48 61.63 69.04
CA ALA A 4 -13.78 61.49 67.60
C ALA A 4 -12.77 61.88 66.48
N ILE A 5 -12.28 60.79 65.89
CA ILE A 5 -11.86 60.45 64.51
C ILE A 5 -12.94 60.90 63.47
N PRO A 6 -12.72 60.80 62.14
CA PRO A 6 -11.86 61.54 61.20
C PRO A 6 -12.72 62.31 60.16
N PHE A 7 -12.18 63.31 59.44
CA PHE A 7 -12.92 63.91 58.32
C PHE A 7 -12.05 64.10 57.08
N LEU A 8 -12.34 63.24 56.09
CA LEU A 8 -12.58 63.64 54.70
C LEU A 8 -11.33 64.16 53.97
N LEU A 9 -10.36 63.31 53.61
CA LEU A 9 -10.44 62.39 52.45
C LEU A 9 -11.20 63.00 51.25
N LEU A 10 -10.79 64.21 50.88
CA LEU A 10 -11.15 64.89 49.64
C LEU A 10 -10.10 64.57 48.58
N LEU A 11 -10.16 63.37 48.00
CA LEU A 11 -9.46 63.10 46.74
C LEU A 11 -10.20 62.01 45.98
N CYS A 12 -10.48 62.29 44.71
CA CYS A 12 -10.87 61.33 43.69
C CYS A 12 -12.32 60.81 43.73
N PHE A 13 -13.30 61.71 43.64
CA PHE A 13 -14.53 61.42 42.90
C PHE A 13 -14.42 62.06 41.52
N GLY A 14 -14.19 61.23 40.49
CA GLY A 14 -14.13 61.70 39.12
C GLY A 14 -13.78 60.59 38.14
N LEU A 15 -14.81 60.13 37.43
CA LEU A 15 -14.78 59.38 36.17
C LEU A 15 -14.70 57.85 36.29
N SER A 16 -15.87 57.29 36.55
CA SER A 16 -16.26 55.95 36.11
C SER A 16 -16.09 55.83 34.58
N SER A 17 -15.19 54.95 34.15
CA SER A 17 -15.23 54.34 32.82
C SER A 17 -15.28 52.83 33.04
N CYS A 18 -16.48 52.26 32.95
CA CYS A 18 -16.68 50.82 32.86
C CYS A 18 -16.06 50.36 31.54
N LYS A 19 -14.83 49.85 31.58
CA LYS A 19 -14.34 49.04 30.47
C LYS A 19 -14.98 47.68 30.62
N LYS A 20 -15.85 47.31 29.66
CA LYS A 20 -16.36 45.94 29.52
C LYS A 20 -15.16 45.01 29.58
N GLU A 21 -15.12 44.14 30.58
CA GLU A 21 -14.15 43.05 30.63
C GLU A 21 -14.48 42.13 29.45
N THR A 22 -13.75 42.30 28.36
CA THR A 22 -13.65 41.26 27.35
C THR A 22 -12.78 40.20 27.99
N ILE A 23 -13.41 39.21 28.63
CA ILE A 23 -12.77 37.92 28.84
C ILE A 23 -12.50 37.42 27.43
N VAL A 24 -11.32 37.75 26.91
CA VAL A 24 -10.72 36.96 25.86
C VAL A 24 -10.45 35.65 26.57
N ASN A 25 -11.40 34.72 26.44
CA ASN A 25 -11.04 33.32 26.47
C ASN A 25 -9.91 33.25 25.44
N LYS A 26 -8.67 33.27 25.92
CA LYS A 26 -7.63 32.52 25.25
C LYS A 26 -8.14 31.10 25.35
N GLU A 27 -9.00 30.72 24.42
CA GLU A 27 -8.79 29.46 23.76
C GLU A 27 -7.31 29.51 23.42
N THR A 28 -6.49 28.86 24.24
CA THR A 28 -5.47 28.02 23.66
C THR A 28 -6.21 27.18 22.65
N VAL A 29 -6.33 27.72 21.43
CA VAL A 29 -6.45 26.89 20.25
C VAL A 29 -5.21 26.02 20.40
N VAL A 30 -5.42 24.82 20.91
CA VAL A 30 -4.43 23.76 20.80
C VAL A 30 -4.49 23.42 19.33
N ASP A 31 -3.93 24.29 18.49
CA ASP A 31 -3.75 24.10 17.06
C ASP A 31 -2.53 23.22 16.81
N ASN A 32 -2.29 22.31 17.74
CA ASN A 32 -1.34 21.22 17.64
C ASN A 32 -2.13 19.91 17.61
N TYR A 33 -3.16 19.84 16.76
CA TYR A 33 -3.39 18.59 16.06
C TYR A 33 -2.24 18.44 15.06
N ILE A 34 -1.08 18.03 15.56
CA ILE A 34 -0.10 17.38 14.71
C ILE A 34 -0.75 16.04 14.39
N TYR A 35 -1.49 15.98 13.29
CA TYR A 35 -1.78 14.71 12.68
C TYR A 35 -0.43 14.00 12.55
N GLY A 36 -0.31 12.81 13.13
CA GLY A 36 0.86 11.95 12.93
C GLY A 36 0.85 11.46 11.48
N ILE A 37 1.02 12.38 10.54
CA ILE A 37 1.21 12.07 9.13
C ILE A 37 2.68 11.72 9.05
N ASN A 38 2.97 10.42 9.05
CA ASN A 38 4.29 9.96 8.67
C ASN A 38 4.59 10.52 7.27
N ASN A 39 5.81 11.04 7.08
CA ASN A 39 6.27 11.34 5.73
C ASN A 39 6.41 10.01 5.01
N GLU A 40 5.45 9.71 4.14
CA GLU A 40 5.53 8.58 3.22
C GLU A 40 6.25 9.03 1.95
N GLU A 41 7.20 8.21 1.48
CA GLU A 41 7.79 8.42 0.17
C GLU A 41 6.69 8.22 -0.88
N VAL A 42 6.38 9.29 -1.63
CA VAL A 42 5.40 9.23 -2.71
C VAL A 42 6.00 8.42 -3.86
N TYR A 43 5.74 7.11 -3.86
CA TYR A 43 6.00 6.26 -5.01
C TYR A 43 5.09 6.70 -6.16
N GLN A 44 5.65 6.85 -7.37
CA GLN A 44 4.82 7.02 -8.55
C GLN A 44 3.98 5.76 -8.73
N SER A 45 2.66 5.95 -8.69
CA SER A 45 1.70 4.89 -8.88
C SER A 45 1.67 4.52 -10.37
N ASN A 46 2.40 3.47 -10.77
CA ASN A 46 2.24 2.84 -12.10
C ASN A 46 0.93 2.04 -12.20
N VAL A 47 -0.15 2.52 -11.58
CA VAL A 47 -1.47 1.88 -11.61
C VAL A 47 -2.12 2.01 -12.99
N GLU A 48 -1.81 3.08 -13.72
CA GLU A 48 -2.38 3.33 -15.05
C GLU A 48 -1.66 2.52 -16.14
N LYS A 49 -1.89 1.22 -16.13
CA LYS A 49 -1.37 0.30 -17.13
C LYS A 49 -2.32 0.22 -18.31
N THR A 50 -1.86 0.64 -19.49
CA THR A 50 -2.69 0.76 -20.70
C THR A 50 -2.20 -0.07 -21.86
N LYS A 51 -0.95 -0.55 -21.81
CA LYS A 51 -0.34 -1.30 -22.90
C LYS A 51 -0.30 -2.77 -22.58
N GLN A 52 -1.06 -3.57 -23.33
CA GLN A 52 -1.02 -5.03 -23.18
C GLN A 52 0.38 -5.57 -23.52
N LYS A 53 0.88 -6.48 -22.68
CA LYS A 53 2.12 -7.22 -22.94
C LYS A 53 1.95 -8.13 -24.17
N SER A 54 2.95 -8.15 -25.04
CA SER A 54 3.05 -9.20 -26.08
C SER A 54 3.25 -10.59 -25.45
N ALA A 55 3.05 -11.65 -26.22
CA ALA A 55 3.25 -13.02 -25.75
C ALA A 55 4.67 -13.24 -25.21
N GLU A 56 5.68 -12.79 -25.96
CA GLU A 56 7.09 -12.87 -25.54
C GLU A 56 7.35 -12.11 -24.23
N GLN A 57 6.81 -10.89 -24.10
CA GLN A 57 6.95 -10.08 -22.88
C GLN A 57 6.27 -10.73 -21.69
N TYR A 58 5.05 -11.25 -21.86
CA TYR A 58 4.33 -11.93 -20.79
C TYR A 58 5.11 -13.14 -20.26
N ILE A 59 5.53 -14.04 -21.18
CA ILE A 59 6.22 -15.29 -20.82
C ILE A 59 7.58 -15.00 -20.20
N SER A 60 8.37 -14.08 -20.79
CA SER A 60 9.69 -13.74 -20.27
C SER A 60 9.64 -13.11 -18.88
N ILE A 61 8.71 -12.20 -18.62
CA ILE A 61 8.54 -11.56 -17.31
C ILE A 61 8.00 -12.57 -16.29
N LEU A 62 7.02 -13.41 -16.67
CA LEU A 62 6.52 -14.47 -15.80
C LEU A 62 7.62 -15.42 -15.36
N TYR A 63 8.46 -15.88 -16.29
CA TYR A 63 9.58 -16.73 -15.97
C TYR A 63 10.59 -16.03 -15.06
N ALA A 64 10.92 -14.77 -15.34
CA ALA A 64 11.83 -13.98 -14.50
C ALA A 64 11.30 -13.79 -13.07
N ASN A 65 10.01 -13.52 -12.91
CA ASN A 65 9.40 -13.33 -11.59
C ASN A 65 9.32 -14.61 -10.76
N LEU A 66 9.13 -15.76 -11.41
CA LEU A 66 9.02 -17.06 -10.74
C LEU A 66 10.39 -17.70 -10.48
N PHE A 67 11.32 -17.65 -11.42
CA PHE A 67 12.61 -18.36 -11.32
C PHE A 67 13.80 -17.45 -10.97
N LEU A 68 13.60 -16.13 -10.99
CA LEU A 68 14.67 -15.12 -10.85
C LEU A 68 15.79 -15.28 -11.90
N GLN A 69 15.42 -15.75 -13.09
CA GLN A 69 16.33 -16.10 -14.18
C GLN A 69 15.73 -15.69 -15.53
N THR A 70 16.58 -15.62 -16.56
CA THR A 70 16.11 -15.42 -17.93
C THR A 70 15.63 -16.75 -18.53
N VAL A 71 14.47 -16.73 -19.17
CA VAL A 71 13.93 -17.89 -19.89
C VAL A 71 14.86 -18.30 -21.05
N PRO A 72 15.15 -19.59 -21.26
CA PRO A 72 15.91 -20.05 -22.42
C PRO A 72 15.22 -19.66 -23.73
N ALA A 73 15.98 -19.17 -24.70
CA ALA A 73 15.45 -18.62 -25.95
C ALA A 73 14.55 -19.62 -26.72
N ASN A 74 14.97 -20.89 -26.80
CA ASN A 74 14.18 -21.93 -27.45
C ASN A 74 12.83 -22.20 -26.77
N VAL A 75 12.80 -22.16 -25.43
CA VAL A 75 11.57 -22.33 -24.64
C VAL A 75 10.66 -21.13 -24.83
N LEU A 76 11.22 -19.91 -24.80
CA LEU A 76 10.46 -18.68 -25.02
C LEU A 76 9.80 -18.67 -26.40
N THR A 77 10.54 -19.02 -27.46
CA THR A 77 9.99 -19.10 -28.81
C THR A 77 8.84 -20.10 -28.90
N GLN A 78 9.01 -21.32 -28.37
CA GLN A 78 7.97 -22.36 -28.40
C GLN A 78 6.70 -21.95 -27.65
N LEU A 79 6.84 -21.42 -26.43
CA LEU A 79 5.68 -21.00 -25.64
C LEU A 79 4.99 -19.78 -26.27
N THR A 80 5.74 -18.88 -26.90
CA THR A 80 5.19 -17.75 -27.65
C THR A 80 4.33 -18.24 -28.80
N GLU A 81 4.83 -19.17 -29.61
CA GLU A 81 4.07 -19.77 -30.73
C GLU A 81 2.80 -20.47 -30.24
N VAL A 82 2.88 -21.28 -29.18
CA VAL A 82 1.70 -21.95 -28.59
C VAL A 82 0.69 -20.91 -28.12
N ARG A 83 1.12 -19.90 -27.38
CA ARG A 83 0.24 -18.84 -26.89
C ARG A 83 -0.39 -18.09 -28.05
N GLU A 84 0.33 -17.78 -29.12
CA GLU A 84 -0.18 -17.08 -30.29
C GLU A 84 -1.18 -17.90 -31.11
N ALA A 85 -0.93 -19.20 -31.27
CA ALA A 85 -1.80 -20.12 -32.01
C ALA A 85 -3.17 -20.35 -31.36
N ASN A 86 -3.30 -20.15 -30.05
CA ASN A 86 -4.53 -20.41 -29.31
C ASN A 86 -5.39 -19.14 -29.14
N GLY A 87 -6.70 -19.23 -29.33
CA GLY A 87 -7.60 -18.07 -29.15
C GLY A 87 -7.77 -17.67 -27.68
N ASP A 88 -7.91 -18.66 -26.79
CA ASP A 88 -8.02 -18.43 -25.36
C ASP A 88 -6.62 -18.28 -24.74
N LYS A 89 -6.18 -17.02 -24.62
CA LYS A 89 -4.87 -16.71 -24.04
C LYS A 89 -4.84 -16.95 -22.52
N GLN A 90 -5.96 -16.78 -21.82
CA GLN A 90 -6.04 -16.98 -20.37
C GLN A 90 -5.78 -18.45 -20.03
N LEU A 91 -6.43 -19.36 -20.76
CA LEU A 91 -6.21 -20.79 -20.56
C LEU A 91 -4.75 -21.19 -20.79
N VAL A 92 -4.10 -20.65 -21.83
CA VAL A 92 -2.68 -20.93 -22.08
C VAL A 92 -1.79 -20.35 -20.98
N ASP A 93 -2.07 -19.12 -20.54
CA ASP A 93 -1.33 -18.46 -19.46
C ASP A 93 -1.41 -19.29 -18.15
N GLU A 94 -2.59 -19.83 -17.83
CA GLU A 94 -2.81 -20.76 -16.71
C GLU A 94 -2.03 -22.07 -16.85
N LEU A 95 -2.04 -22.70 -18.03
CA LEU A 95 -1.30 -23.93 -18.28
C LEU A 95 0.21 -23.75 -18.14
N ILE A 96 0.75 -22.63 -18.66
CA ILE A 96 2.16 -22.27 -18.54
C ILE A 96 2.52 -22.06 -17.06
N LEU A 97 1.74 -21.25 -16.35
CA LEU A 97 1.94 -20.98 -14.93
C LEU A 97 1.91 -22.25 -14.09
N ASN A 98 0.90 -23.09 -14.30
CA ASN A 98 0.76 -24.37 -13.60
C ASN A 98 1.95 -25.29 -13.88
N ASN A 99 2.44 -25.33 -15.12
CA ASN A 99 3.64 -26.10 -15.44
C ASN A 99 4.88 -25.59 -14.69
N TYR A 100 5.06 -24.27 -14.62
CA TYR A 100 6.17 -23.66 -13.89
C TYR A 100 6.11 -23.93 -12.40
N VAL A 101 4.96 -23.71 -11.76
CA VAL A 101 4.78 -23.96 -10.33
C VAL A 101 5.01 -25.43 -9.99
N ASN A 102 4.46 -26.35 -10.78
CA ASN A 102 4.64 -27.80 -10.58
C ASN A 102 6.07 -28.31 -10.89
N SER A 103 6.96 -27.48 -11.45
CA SER A 103 8.37 -27.87 -11.67
C SER A 103 9.16 -28.01 -10.37
N GLY A 104 8.68 -27.41 -9.26
CA GLY A 104 9.37 -27.37 -7.97
C GLY A 104 10.64 -26.50 -7.94
N GLN A 105 10.91 -25.75 -9.02
CA GLN A 105 12.11 -24.91 -9.16
C GLN A 105 11.80 -23.41 -9.01
N VAL A 106 10.53 -23.05 -8.77
CA VAL A 106 10.11 -21.67 -8.59
C VAL A 106 10.57 -21.12 -7.24
N ASN A 107 11.01 -19.87 -7.25
CA ASN A 107 11.41 -19.11 -6.07
C ASN A 107 10.17 -18.46 -5.44
N ILE A 108 9.46 -19.25 -4.64
CA ILE A 108 8.30 -18.81 -3.86
C ILE A 108 8.68 -18.93 -2.37
N PRO A 109 8.42 -17.91 -1.55
CA PRO A 109 8.60 -18.01 -0.10
C PRO A 109 7.78 -19.17 0.49
N SER A 110 8.30 -19.79 1.54
CA SER A 110 7.52 -20.74 2.33
C SER A 110 6.38 -20.04 3.07
N ASP A 111 5.35 -20.81 3.44
CA ASP A 111 4.22 -20.30 4.23
C ASP A 111 4.69 -19.66 5.55
N SER A 112 5.67 -20.29 6.21
CA SER A 112 6.27 -19.76 7.44
C SER A 112 6.98 -18.42 7.22
N GLU A 113 7.65 -18.21 6.08
CA GLU A 113 8.31 -16.94 5.78
C GLU A 113 7.30 -15.83 5.52
N MET A 114 6.24 -16.13 4.77
CA MET A 114 5.13 -15.19 4.55
C MET A 114 4.45 -14.82 5.87
N ARG A 115 4.08 -15.82 6.70
CA ARG A 115 3.38 -15.59 7.97
C ARG A 115 4.26 -14.92 9.04
N ALA A 116 5.59 -14.99 8.91
CA ALA A 116 6.51 -14.27 9.80
C ALA A 116 6.48 -12.75 9.59
N ASN A 117 6.19 -12.28 8.37
CA ASN A 117 6.00 -10.87 8.06
C ASN A 117 5.11 -10.69 6.82
N ILE A 118 3.80 -10.66 7.06
CA ILE A 118 2.77 -10.59 6.01
C ILE A 118 2.90 -9.29 5.20
N ASP A 119 3.16 -8.17 5.87
CA ASP A 119 3.24 -6.86 5.21
C ASP A 119 4.40 -6.80 4.22
N GLN A 120 5.57 -7.26 4.66
CA GLN A 120 6.73 -7.32 3.78
C GLN A 120 6.48 -8.27 2.61
N PHE A 121 5.88 -9.44 2.86
CA PHE A 121 5.53 -10.37 1.80
C PHE A 121 4.59 -9.74 0.76
N ILE A 122 3.56 -9.00 1.19
CA ILE A 122 2.63 -8.32 0.30
C ILE A 122 3.36 -7.25 -0.51
N GLU A 123 4.14 -6.38 0.13
CA GLU A 123 4.92 -5.35 -0.56
C GLU A 123 5.87 -5.95 -1.60
N ASP A 124 6.60 -7.00 -1.24
CA ASP A 124 7.54 -7.68 -2.14
C ASP A 124 6.82 -8.34 -3.32
N THR A 125 5.63 -8.90 -3.10
CA THR A 125 4.81 -9.51 -4.14
C THR A 125 4.29 -8.46 -5.12
N TYR A 126 3.79 -7.32 -4.62
CA TYR A 126 3.38 -6.19 -5.45
C TYR A 126 4.55 -5.62 -6.26
N LEU A 127 5.73 -5.49 -5.66
CA LEU A 127 6.92 -5.02 -6.36
C LEU A 127 7.34 -6.01 -7.45
N ARG A 128 7.36 -7.31 -7.14
CA ARG A 128 7.76 -8.37 -8.07
C ARG A 128 6.84 -8.44 -9.30
N PHE A 129 5.52 -8.48 -9.09
CA PHE A 129 4.58 -8.70 -10.18
C PHE A 129 4.12 -7.38 -10.84
N PHE A 130 3.96 -6.31 -10.07
CA PHE A 130 3.33 -5.09 -10.55
C PHE A 130 4.25 -3.87 -10.63
N LEU A 131 5.49 -3.97 -10.14
CA LEU A 131 6.48 -2.87 -10.14
C LEU A 131 5.96 -1.60 -9.43
N ARG A 132 5.18 -1.79 -8.36
CA ARG A 132 4.66 -0.74 -7.49
C ARG A 132 4.45 -1.27 -6.08
N LYS A 133 4.26 -0.38 -5.11
CA LYS A 133 3.75 -0.75 -3.79
C LYS A 133 2.22 -0.92 -3.83
N PRO A 134 1.64 -1.73 -2.94
CA PRO A 134 0.19 -1.75 -2.73
C PRO A 134 -0.26 -0.39 -2.20
N THR A 135 -1.51 -0.02 -2.50
CA THR A 135 -2.19 1.05 -1.77
C THR A 135 -2.46 0.60 -0.32
N PRO A 136 -2.70 1.54 0.62
CA PRO A 136 -3.02 1.18 2.00
C PRO A 136 -4.22 0.23 2.13
N TYR A 137 -5.22 0.39 1.25
CA TYR A 137 -6.39 -0.48 1.21
C TYR A 137 -6.05 -1.89 0.70
N GLU A 138 -5.31 -2.00 -0.41
CA GLU A 138 -4.86 -3.29 -0.94
C GLU A 138 -4.02 -4.09 0.07
N LEU A 139 -3.11 -3.40 0.76
CA LEU A 139 -2.29 -3.99 1.82
C LEU A 139 -3.16 -4.54 2.95
N TYR A 140 -4.11 -3.72 3.43
CA TYR A 140 -5.03 -4.11 4.49
C TYR A 140 -5.87 -5.33 4.09
N GLU A 141 -6.53 -5.30 2.93
CA GLU A 141 -7.43 -6.36 2.49
C GLU A 141 -6.70 -7.69 2.29
N LEU A 142 -5.55 -7.68 1.60
CA LEU A 142 -4.78 -8.90 1.37
C LEU A 142 -4.19 -9.45 2.67
N ARG A 143 -3.79 -8.58 3.60
CA ARG A 143 -3.36 -9.01 4.94
C ARG A 143 -4.50 -9.71 5.67
N GLN A 144 -5.70 -9.12 5.69
CA GLN A 144 -6.85 -9.75 6.35
C GLN A 144 -7.19 -11.10 5.71
N ALA A 145 -7.20 -11.20 4.38
CA ALA A 145 -7.45 -12.47 3.69
C ALA A 145 -6.43 -13.57 4.07
N ILE A 146 -5.15 -13.19 4.19
CA ILE A 146 -4.04 -14.06 4.61
C ILE A 146 -4.19 -14.50 6.09
N GLU A 147 -4.61 -13.60 6.96
CA GLU A 147 -4.80 -13.88 8.40
C GLU A 147 -6.03 -14.74 8.67
N GLU A 148 -7.10 -14.55 7.90
CA GLU A 148 -8.38 -15.25 8.05
C GLU A 148 -8.37 -16.66 7.44
N ASP A 149 -7.58 -16.90 6.39
CA ASP A 149 -7.49 -18.17 5.69
C ASP A 149 -6.07 -18.77 5.77
N SER A 150 -5.90 -19.82 6.58
CA SER A 150 -4.65 -20.56 6.67
C SER A 150 -4.30 -21.38 5.43
N GLU A 151 -5.27 -21.64 4.54
CA GLU A 151 -5.03 -22.34 3.27
C GLU A 151 -4.55 -21.39 2.18
N LEU A 152 -4.75 -20.07 2.33
CA LEU A 152 -4.22 -19.05 1.43
C LEU A 152 -2.71 -18.90 1.62
N ASN A 153 -1.99 -19.76 0.89
CA ASN A 153 -0.54 -19.89 0.90
C ASN A 153 0.14 -19.01 -0.18
N PRO A 154 1.47 -18.86 -0.15
CA PRO A 154 2.20 -17.98 -1.07
C PRO A 154 2.05 -18.38 -2.54
N GLU A 155 1.93 -19.68 -2.81
CA GLU A 155 1.78 -20.21 -4.17
C GLU A 155 0.46 -19.74 -4.79
N LEU A 156 -0.65 -19.86 -4.07
CA LEU A 156 -1.97 -19.39 -4.51
C LEU A 156 -1.97 -17.88 -4.77
N ILE A 157 -1.32 -17.11 -3.89
CA ILE A 157 -1.20 -15.66 -4.04
C ILE A 157 -0.38 -15.33 -5.30
N TYR A 158 0.77 -15.97 -5.50
CA TYR A 158 1.60 -15.77 -6.70
C TYR A 158 0.83 -16.11 -7.97
N GLN A 159 0.04 -17.19 -7.96
CA GLN A 159 -0.80 -17.55 -9.09
C GLN A 159 -1.87 -16.48 -9.38
N GLY A 160 -2.55 -15.99 -8.34
CA GLY A 160 -3.54 -14.91 -8.47
C GLY A 160 -2.95 -13.64 -9.05
N PHE A 161 -1.75 -13.24 -8.61
CA PHE A 161 -1.05 -12.09 -9.16
C PHE A 161 -0.64 -12.31 -10.61
N ALA A 162 -0.04 -13.46 -10.94
CA ALA A 162 0.39 -13.81 -12.29
C ALA A 162 -0.75 -13.92 -13.33
N LEU A 163 -1.98 -14.20 -12.88
CA LEU A 163 -3.16 -14.32 -13.74
C LEU A 163 -4.02 -13.06 -13.76
N SER A 164 -3.77 -12.10 -12.87
CA SER A 164 -4.52 -10.85 -12.79
C SER A 164 -4.47 -10.04 -14.09
N ASN A 165 -5.50 -9.24 -14.33
CA ASN A 165 -5.50 -8.30 -15.45
C ASN A 165 -4.37 -7.28 -15.31
N GLU A 166 -4.08 -6.79 -14.12
CA GLU A 166 -2.99 -5.83 -13.91
C GLU A 166 -1.64 -6.37 -14.38
N TYR A 167 -1.38 -7.67 -14.16
CA TYR A 167 -0.14 -8.31 -14.61
C TYR A 167 0.02 -8.34 -16.12
N LYS A 168 -1.08 -8.31 -16.89
CA LYS A 168 -1.04 -8.40 -18.35
C LYS A 168 -0.72 -7.11 -19.06
N TYR A 169 -0.65 -5.99 -18.34
CA TYR A 169 -0.43 -4.66 -18.92
C TYR A 169 0.84 -4.02 -18.37
N TYR A 170 1.41 -3.08 -19.12
CA TYR A 170 2.37 -2.08 -18.67
C TYR A 170 1.66 -0.76 -18.43
#